data_AF-A0A962VER6-F1
#
_entry.id   AF-A0A962VER6-F1
#
_cell.length_a   1.000
_cell.length_b   1.000
_cell.length_c   1.000
_cell.angle_alpha   90.00
_cell.angle_beta   90.00
_cell.angle_gamma   90.00
#
_symmetry.space_group_name_H-M   'P 1'
#
loop_
_entity.id
_entity.type
_entity.pdbx_description
1 polymer ?
#
loop_
_entity_poly.entity_id
_entity_poly.type
_entity_poly.pdbx_seq_one_letter_code
_entity_poly.pdbx_strand_id
1 'polypeptide(L)'
;MPDKRRRADPWGIGARILLVTAALFIVIAGLKLAAPIVNYFLISLFLALVCATPVFWLQRKGLPIVLGISLVSVSIIVLLSLTSVMLGNSMAGFSNKLPEYQARLNELQVPLEDWFAAKNIDLEGPTLFPELDPENALGLVMKLLGNIGSILSNMLLVLLTVTFMLLDTTGFMTRLRQVSPDPSASQRYLSEFATNVRRYLALKTWLSLITGLGIGLWVAFMGLDFPLIWGMLAFFFNFIPNIGSILAAVPAVLLALVQLGVWQATMVALGYLAVNIAIGNMLEPRVMGKGVGLPTSMVFLALIFWGWVLGPVGMILSVPLTVMVKIALDSNDDTRWLAMLLSRTSELPR
;
A
#
# COMPACT_ATOMS: atom_id res chain seq x y z
N MET A 1 22.49 20.58 -55.14
CA MET A 1 23.61 20.53 -54.17
C MET A 1 23.05 20.16 -52.81
N PRO A 2 23.37 18.99 -52.24
CA PRO A 2 23.01 18.68 -50.85
C PRO A 2 24.24 18.90 -49.96
N ASP A 3 24.22 19.88 -49.04
CA ASP A 3 25.14 19.80 -47.91
C ASP A 3 24.58 20.42 -46.62
N LYS A 4 24.55 19.54 -45.61
CA LYS A 4 24.67 19.71 -44.15
C LYS A 4 24.31 21.07 -43.54
N ARG A 5 23.31 21.03 -42.65
CA ARG A 5 23.51 21.30 -41.22
C ARG A 5 22.63 20.39 -40.35
N ARG A 6 22.96 19.08 -40.29
CA ARG A 6 22.70 18.33 -39.06
C ARG A 6 23.58 18.99 -38.01
N ARG A 7 23.00 19.76 -37.09
CA ARG A 7 23.71 20.22 -35.89
C ARG A 7 24.19 18.95 -35.19
N ALA A 8 25.48 18.66 -35.32
CA ALA A 8 26.12 17.60 -34.57
C ALA A 8 25.99 18.00 -33.10
N ASP A 9 25.22 17.22 -32.37
CA ASP A 9 25.06 17.40 -30.96
C ASP A 9 26.43 17.42 -30.26
N PRO A 10 26.76 18.45 -29.46
CA PRO A 10 28.12 18.67 -28.97
C PRO A 10 28.60 17.64 -27.92
N TRP A 11 27.74 16.71 -27.52
CA TRP A 11 27.99 15.72 -26.49
C TRP A 11 27.95 14.32 -27.13
N GLY A 12 29.04 13.57 -27.02
CA GLY A 12 29.09 12.17 -27.44
C GLY A 12 28.01 11.32 -26.73
N ILE A 13 27.61 10.21 -27.37
CA ILE A 13 26.54 9.32 -26.87
C ILE A 13 26.79 8.89 -25.41
N GLY A 14 28.05 8.60 -25.05
CA GLY A 14 28.43 8.23 -23.68
C GLY A 14 28.20 9.35 -22.67
N ALA A 15 28.52 10.60 -23.00
CA ALA A 15 28.27 11.75 -22.13
C ALA A 15 26.77 11.98 -21.91
N ARG A 16 25.93 11.78 -22.93
CA ARG A 16 24.48 11.87 -22.81
C ARG A 16 23.90 10.81 -21.88
N ILE A 17 24.32 9.56 -22.05
CA ILE A 17 23.88 8.45 -21.20
C ILE A 17 24.27 8.75 -19.75
N LEU A 18 25.52 9.14 -19.48
CA LEU A 18 25.97 9.49 -18.14
C LEU A 18 25.17 10.65 -17.53
N LEU A 19 24.92 11.71 -18.28
CA LEU A 19 24.14 12.85 -17.80
C LEU A 19 22.68 12.48 -17.51
N VAL A 20 22.05 11.67 -18.36
CA VAL A 20 20.67 11.21 -18.15
C VAL A 20 20.58 10.28 -16.94
N THR A 21 21.51 9.34 -16.79
CA THR A 21 21.55 8.44 -15.62
C THR A 21 21.83 9.22 -14.33
N ALA A 22 22.75 10.18 -14.35
CA ALA A 22 23.03 11.04 -13.21
C ALA A 22 21.82 11.90 -12.85
N ALA A 23 21.16 12.52 -13.83
CA ALA A 23 19.95 13.31 -13.61
C ALA A 23 18.82 12.46 -13.02
N LEU A 24 18.62 11.23 -13.53
CA LEU A 24 17.62 10.30 -13.02
C LEU A 24 17.92 9.91 -11.56
N PHE A 25 19.19 9.62 -11.24
CA PHE A 25 19.60 9.33 -9.87
C PHE A 25 19.36 10.52 -8.92
N ILE A 26 19.72 11.74 -9.34
CA ILE A 26 19.50 12.96 -8.56
C ILE A 26 18.00 13.20 -8.32
N VAL A 27 17.16 13.01 -9.34
CA VAL A 27 15.70 13.16 -9.20
C VAL A 27 15.14 12.13 -8.21
N ILE A 28 15.56 10.86 -8.31
CA ILE A 28 15.11 9.81 -7.39
C ILE A 28 15.60 10.07 -5.97
N ALA A 29 16.86 10.50 -5.80
CA ALA A 29 17.41 10.88 -4.50
C ALA A 29 16.67 12.08 -3.90
N GLY A 30 16.40 13.11 -4.71
CA GLY A 30 15.59 14.27 -4.31
C GLY A 30 14.18 13.87 -3.91
N LEU A 31 13.54 12.97 -4.66
CA LEU A 31 12.22 12.43 -4.36
C LEU A 31 12.22 11.66 -3.03
N LYS A 32 13.26 10.87 -2.77
CA LYS A 32 13.43 10.13 -1.52
C LYS A 32 13.66 11.07 -0.32
N LEU A 33 14.42 12.14 -0.49
CA LEU A 33 14.58 13.17 0.54
C LEU A 33 13.27 13.92 0.81
N ALA A 34 12.47 14.16 -0.24
CA ALA A 34 11.15 14.77 -0.15
C ALA A 34 10.03 13.79 0.27
N ALA A 35 10.35 12.51 0.53
CA ALA A 35 9.38 11.47 0.80
C ALA A 35 8.36 11.81 1.90
N PRO A 36 8.70 12.49 3.03
CA PRO A 36 7.70 12.85 4.03
C PRO A 36 6.57 13.74 3.47
N ILE A 37 6.94 14.75 2.66
CA ILE A 37 5.98 15.69 2.05
C ILE A 37 5.21 14.98 0.92
N VAL A 38 5.91 14.19 0.12
CA VAL A 38 5.32 13.44 -1.00
C VAL A 38 4.32 12.40 -0.48
N ASN A 39 4.70 11.63 0.54
CA ASN A 39 3.84 10.63 1.16
C ASN A 39 2.59 11.26 1.77
N TYR A 40 2.75 12.40 2.43
CA TYR A 40 1.64 13.18 2.94
C TYR A 40 0.63 13.52 1.83
N PHE A 41 1.13 14.09 0.73
CA PHE A 41 0.31 14.42 -0.44
C PHE A 41 -0.33 13.18 -1.08
N LEU A 42 0.42 12.08 -1.21
CA LEU A 42 -0.05 10.84 -1.81
C LEU A 42 -1.13 10.15 -0.99
N ILE A 43 -1.02 10.13 0.34
CA ILE A 43 -2.07 9.61 1.24
C ILE A 43 -3.32 10.49 1.10
N SER A 44 -3.18 11.81 1.12
CA SER A 44 -4.31 12.73 0.93
C SER A 44 -4.97 12.53 -0.43
N LEU A 45 -4.19 12.36 -1.50
CA LEU A 45 -4.72 12.10 -2.84
C LEU A 45 -5.46 10.76 -2.89
N PHE A 46 -4.87 9.70 -2.33
CA PHE A 46 -5.49 8.38 -2.23
C PHE A 46 -6.84 8.46 -1.50
N LEU A 47 -6.86 9.06 -0.31
CA LEU A 47 -8.08 9.24 0.47
C LEU A 47 -9.09 10.10 -0.28
N ALA A 48 -8.69 11.21 -0.87
CA ALA A 48 -9.59 12.06 -1.66
C ALA A 48 -10.23 11.29 -2.82
N LEU A 49 -9.48 10.43 -3.52
CA LEU A 49 -10.01 9.58 -4.60
C LEU A 49 -11.02 8.56 -4.08
N VAL A 50 -10.75 7.91 -2.94
CA VAL A 50 -11.69 7.00 -2.28
C VAL A 50 -12.95 7.74 -1.84
N CYS A 51 -12.80 8.92 -1.23
CA CYS A 51 -13.87 9.74 -0.69
C CYS A 51 -14.70 10.46 -1.75
N ALA A 52 -14.18 10.65 -2.96
CA ALA A 52 -14.93 11.25 -4.05
C ALA A 52 -16.18 10.42 -4.41
N THR A 53 -16.11 9.09 -4.28
CA THR A 53 -17.24 8.20 -4.59
C THR A 53 -18.47 8.48 -3.71
N PRO A 54 -18.39 8.46 -2.36
CA PRO A 54 -19.53 8.82 -1.52
C PRO A 54 -19.95 10.29 -1.66
N VAL A 55 -19.01 11.23 -1.85
CA VAL A 55 -19.35 12.65 -2.06
C VAL A 55 -20.23 12.84 -3.30
N PHE A 56 -19.85 12.27 -4.45
CA PHE A 56 -20.65 12.38 -5.66
C PHE A 56 -21.98 11.63 -5.57
N TRP A 57 -22.04 10.53 -4.82
CA TRP A 57 -23.30 9.84 -4.55
C TRP A 57 -24.26 10.71 -3.72
N LEU A 58 -23.77 11.42 -2.69
CA LEU A 58 -24.57 12.38 -1.92
C LEU A 58 -25.03 13.55 -2.79
N GLN A 59 -24.17 14.05 -3.68
CA GLN A 59 -24.52 15.11 -4.62
C GLN A 59 -25.62 14.67 -5.59
N ARG A 60 -25.58 13.43 -6.10
CA ARG A 60 -26.64 12.86 -6.94
C ARG A 60 -27.98 12.73 -6.20
N LYS A 61 -27.97 12.67 -4.87
CA LYS A 61 -29.17 12.71 -4.02
C LYS A 61 -29.68 14.14 -3.74
N GLY A 62 -29.06 15.17 -4.32
CA GLY A 62 -29.51 16.56 -4.21
C GLY A 62 -28.82 17.39 -3.12
N LEU A 63 -27.84 16.83 -2.40
CA LEU A 63 -27.07 17.60 -1.42
C LEU A 63 -26.08 18.55 -2.12
N PRO A 64 -25.94 19.82 -1.66
CA PRO A 64 -24.92 20.72 -2.17
C PRO A 64 -23.53 20.16 -1.86
N ILE A 65 -22.58 20.40 -2.77
CA ILE A 65 -21.25 19.78 -2.73
C ILE A 65 -20.50 20.02 -1.41
N VAL A 66 -20.62 21.22 -0.83
CA VAL A 66 -19.98 21.58 0.44
C VAL A 66 -20.53 20.75 1.61
N LEU A 67 -21.84 20.50 1.66
CA LEU A 67 -22.44 19.64 2.67
C LEU A 67 -22.08 18.17 2.44
N GLY A 68 -21.98 17.73 1.18
CA GLY A 68 -21.51 16.39 0.85
C GLY A 68 -20.07 16.14 1.32
N ILE A 69 -19.17 17.10 1.06
CA ILE A 69 -17.77 17.04 1.51
C ILE A 69 -17.70 17.08 3.03
N SER A 70 -18.39 18.01 3.69
CA SER A 70 -18.33 18.12 5.16
C SER A 70 -18.85 16.86 5.85
N LEU A 71 -19.96 16.29 5.36
CA LEU A 71 -20.52 15.05 5.90
C LEU A 71 -19.53 13.88 5.77
N VAL A 72 -18.90 13.73 4.61
CA VAL A 72 -17.90 12.67 4.37
C VAL A 72 -16.66 12.90 5.22
N SER A 73 -16.12 14.12 5.28
CA SER A 73 -14.97 14.45 6.13
C SER A 73 -15.25 14.17 7.61
N VAL A 74 -16.41 14.58 8.13
CA VAL A 74 -16.82 14.29 9.52
C VAL A 74 -16.96 12.79 9.75
N SER A 75 -17.56 12.06 8.81
CA SER A 75 -17.71 10.60 8.91
C SER A 75 -16.34 9.91 9.02
N ILE A 76 -15.36 10.37 8.26
CA ILE A 76 -13.99 9.83 8.31
C ILE A 76 -13.30 10.21 9.61
N ILE A 77 -13.44 11.45 10.09
CA ILE A 77 -12.89 11.86 11.39
C ILE A 77 -13.42 10.95 12.50
N VAL A 78 -14.73 10.71 12.51
CA VAL A 78 -15.37 9.84 13.51
C VAL A 78 -14.86 8.41 13.40
N LEU A 79 -14.84 7.83 12.19
CA LEU A 79 -14.37 6.47 11.95
C LEU A 79 -12.90 6.29 12.39
N LEU A 80 -12.03 7.23 12.02
CA LEU A 80 -10.62 7.18 12.36
C LEU A 80 -10.39 7.40 13.85
N SER A 81 -11.14 8.30 14.49
CA SER A 81 -11.02 8.55 15.94
C SER A 81 -11.44 7.33 16.75
N LEU A 82 -12.56 6.69 16.38
CA LEU A 82 -13.01 5.44 16.98
C LEU A 82 -11.96 4.35 16.81
N THR A 83 -11.47 4.15 15.59
CA THR A 83 -10.44 3.16 15.30
C THR A 83 -9.14 3.43 16.06
N SER A 84 -8.73 4.69 16.19
CA SER A 84 -7.51 5.09 16.92
C SER A 84 -7.62 4.82 18.41
N VAL A 85 -8.77 5.11 19.03
CA VAL A 85 -9.01 4.79 20.45
C VAL A 85 -8.99 3.28 20.67
N MET A 86 -9.70 2.52 19.84
CA MET A 86 -9.74 1.06 19.96
C MET A 86 -8.36 0.42 19.71
N LEU A 87 -7.61 0.93 18.73
CA LEU A 87 -6.24 0.50 18.46
C LEU A 87 -5.32 0.86 19.63
N GLY A 88 -5.42 2.08 20.17
CA GLY A 88 -4.65 2.51 21.34
C GLY A 88 -4.88 1.60 22.56
N ASN A 89 -6.13 1.24 22.82
CA ASN A 89 -6.48 0.27 23.87
C ASN A 89 -5.90 -1.12 23.58
N SER A 90 -5.94 -1.58 22.31
CA SER A 90 -5.38 -2.86 21.91
C SER A 90 -3.85 -2.88 22.02
N MET A 91 -3.18 -1.78 21.66
CA MET A 91 -1.73 -1.62 21.79
C MET A 91 -1.30 -1.59 23.25
N ALA A 92 -2.02 -0.85 24.11
CA ALA A 92 -1.76 -0.83 25.54
C ALA A 92 -1.96 -2.22 26.15
N GLY A 93 -3.04 -2.91 25.78
CA GLY A 93 -3.30 -4.29 26.20
C GLY A 93 -2.20 -5.26 25.74
N PHE A 94 -1.74 -5.15 24.50
CA PHE A 94 -0.65 -5.96 23.96
C PHE A 94 0.65 -5.70 24.73
N SER A 95 0.98 -4.43 24.96
CA SER A 95 2.16 -4.02 25.73
C SER A 95 2.14 -4.59 27.16
N ASN A 96 0.97 -4.66 27.79
CA ASN A 96 0.82 -5.21 29.14
C ASN A 96 0.98 -6.74 29.17
N LYS A 97 0.59 -7.44 28.10
CA LYS A 97 0.75 -8.90 27.96
C LYS A 97 2.11 -9.32 27.40
N LEU A 98 2.96 -8.38 26.98
CA LEU A 98 4.29 -8.69 26.42
C LEU A 98 5.11 -9.63 27.31
N PRO A 99 5.25 -9.41 28.63
CA PRO A 99 6.04 -10.32 29.47
C PRO A 99 5.48 -11.75 29.50
N GLU A 100 4.16 -11.90 29.43
CA GLU A 100 3.49 -13.21 29.38
C GLU A 100 3.79 -13.91 28.05
N TYR A 101 3.69 -13.20 26.91
CA TYR A 101 4.03 -13.77 25.61
C TYR A 101 5.51 -14.15 25.50
N GLN A 102 6.41 -13.37 26.11
CA GLN A 102 7.83 -13.72 26.18
C GLN A 102 8.07 -14.99 26.99
N ALA A 103 7.43 -15.13 28.16
CA ALA A 103 7.54 -16.34 28.97
C ALA A 103 7.05 -17.58 28.21
N ARG A 104 5.88 -17.51 27.57
CA ARG A 104 5.33 -18.62 26.76
C ARG A 104 6.19 -18.95 25.53
N LEU A 105 6.80 -17.95 24.89
CA LEU A 105 7.75 -18.19 23.81
C LEU A 105 8.96 -18.98 24.29
N ASN A 106 9.51 -18.63 25.46
CA ASN A 106 10.63 -19.35 26.05
C ASN A 106 10.25 -20.80 26.39
N GLU A 107 9.03 -21.04 26.90
CA GLU A 107 8.51 -22.39 27.15
C GLU A 107 8.40 -23.24 25.87
N LEU A 108 8.12 -22.62 24.72
CA LEU A 108 8.08 -23.31 23.42
C LEU A 108 9.48 -23.59 22.85
N GLN A 109 10.51 -22.85 23.28
CA GLN A 109 11.88 -23.04 22.82
C GLN A 109 12.54 -24.26 23.48
N VAL A 110 12.29 -24.50 24.77
CA VAL A 110 12.90 -25.60 25.54
C VAL A 110 12.71 -26.98 24.87
N PRO A 111 11.49 -27.41 24.45
CA PRO A 111 11.30 -28.69 23.77
C PRO A 111 11.96 -28.76 22.39
N LEU A 112 12.15 -27.60 21.75
CA LEU A 112 12.80 -27.50 20.45
C LEU A 112 14.30 -27.74 20.60
N GLU A 113 14.91 -27.09 21.59
CA GLU A 113 16.32 -27.27 21.96
C GLU A 113 16.61 -28.72 22.33
N ASP A 114 15.76 -29.35 23.15
CA ASP A 114 15.86 -30.76 23.51
C ASP A 114 15.79 -31.68 22.27
N TRP A 115 14.95 -31.36 21.28
CA TRP A 115 14.85 -32.11 20.04
C TRP A 115 16.10 -31.98 19.15
N PHE A 116 16.69 -30.78 19.08
CA PHE A 116 17.93 -30.54 18.34
C PHE A 116 19.14 -31.18 19.04
N ALA A 117 19.20 -31.09 20.37
CA ALA A 117 20.20 -31.77 21.19
C ALA A 117 20.13 -33.30 20.98
N ALA A 118 18.92 -33.87 20.93
CA ALA A 118 18.71 -35.28 20.60
C ALA A 118 19.15 -35.67 19.17
N LYS A 119 19.37 -34.70 18.29
CA LYS A 119 19.90 -34.89 16.93
C LYS A 119 21.39 -34.58 16.80
N ASN A 120 22.11 -34.36 17.92
CA ASN A 120 23.50 -33.89 17.94
C ASN A 120 23.71 -32.60 17.13
N ILE A 121 22.67 -31.77 17.03
CA ILE A 121 22.77 -30.44 16.46
C ILE A 121 22.93 -29.52 17.66
N ASP A 122 24.17 -29.15 17.95
CA ASP A 122 24.48 -28.25 19.05
C ASP A 122 24.01 -26.84 18.68
N LEU A 123 22.99 -26.35 19.40
CA LEU A 123 22.50 -24.98 19.27
C LEU A 123 23.29 -24.02 20.18
N GLU A 124 24.51 -24.39 20.59
CA GLU A 124 25.46 -23.53 21.29
C GLU A 124 26.01 -22.44 20.34
N GLY A 125 25.18 -21.47 20.03
CA GLY A 125 25.55 -20.24 19.33
C GLY A 125 24.58 -19.13 19.74
N PRO A 126 24.96 -17.83 19.59
CA PRO A 126 24.00 -16.75 19.76
C PRO A 126 22.82 -17.07 18.85
N THR A 127 21.64 -17.26 19.46
CA THR A 127 20.40 -17.77 18.87
C THR A 127 20.49 -17.91 17.34
N LEU A 128 20.54 -19.14 16.81
CA LEU A 128 20.67 -19.42 15.36
C LEU A 128 19.66 -18.65 14.49
N PHE A 129 18.62 -18.11 15.14
CA PHE A 129 17.77 -17.06 14.63
C PHE A 129 17.68 -15.91 15.66
N PRO A 130 18.51 -14.86 15.58
CA PRO A 130 18.41 -13.68 16.45
C PRO A 130 17.05 -12.98 16.31
N GLU A 131 16.40 -13.21 15.17
CA GLU A 131 15.06 -12.72 14.84
C GLU A 131 13.95 -13.49 15.56
N LEU A 132 14.23 -14.68 16.11
CA LEU A 132 13.34 -15.44 16.99
C LEU A 132 13.51 -15.08 18.47
N ASP A 133 14.41 -14.15 18.81
CA ASP A 133 14.44 -13.58 20.15
C ASP A 133 13.07 -12.94 20.43
N PRO A 134 12.40 -13.30 21.54
CA PRO A 134 11.06 -12.81 21.84
C PRO A 134 10.95 -11.28 21.78
N GLU A 135 12.01 -10.58 22.18
CA GLU A 135 12.09 -9.12 22.15
C GLU A 135 12.13 -8.55 20.72
N ASN A 136 12.87 -9.19 19.80
CA ASN A 136 12.97 -8.76 18.41
C ASN A 136 11.66 -9.02 17.65
N ALA A 137 11.08 -10.20 17.80
CA ALA A 137 9.82 -10.57 17.14
C ALA A 137 8.65 -9.67 17.59
N LEU A 138 8.51 -9.45 18.90
CA LEU A 138 7.47 -8.58 19.45
C LEU A 138 7.76 -7.11 19.15
N GLY A 139 9.02 -6.71 19.10
CA GLY A 139 9.46 -5.38 18.67
C GLY A 139 9.08 -5.06 17.23
N LEU A 140 9.10 -6.03 16.32
CA LEU A 140 8.61 -5.86 14.95
C LEU A 140 7.11 -5.55 14.93
N VAL A 141 6.30 -6.29 15.69
CA VAL A 141 4.85 -6.03 15.80
C VAL A 141 4.61 -4.62 16.34
N MET A 142 5.29 -4.23 17.42
CA MET A 142 5.17 -2.88 17.99
C MET A 142 5.59 -1.78 17.02
N LYS A 143 6.65 -1.99 16.22
CA LYS A 143 7.05 -1.05 15.15
C LYS A 143 5.98 -0.93 14.08
N LEU A 144 5.38 -2.04 13.62
CA LEU A 144 4.31 -2.02 12.64
C LEU A 144 3.07 -1.28 13.16
N LEU A 145 2.69 -1.53 14.42
CA LEU A 145 1.58 -0.85 15.09
C LEU A 145 1.88 0.63 15.32
N GLY A 146 3.10 0.98 15.74
CA GLY A 146 3.55 2.35 15.89
C GLY A 146 3.51 3.13 14.58
N ASN A 147 3.88 2.50 13.46
CA ASN A 147 3.78 3.11 12.13
C ASN A 147 2.31 3.41 11.77
N ILE A 148 1.39 2.46 11.99
CA ILE A 148 -0.05 2.69 11.78
C ILE A 148 -0.57 3.79 12.70
N GLY A 149 -0.19 3.77 13.97
CA GLY A 149 -0.53 4.81 14.95
C GLY A 149 -0.05 6.20 14.51
N SER A 150 1.18 6.30 14.01
CA SER A 150 1.74 7.58 13.51
C SER A 150 0.98 8.13 12.30
N ILE A 151 0.53 7.24 11.40
CA ILE A 151 -0.31 7.62 10.25
C ILE A 151 -1.64 8.18 10.77
N LEU A 152 -2.25 7.53 11.76
CA LEU A 152 -3.48 7.98 12.40
C LEU A 152 -3.32 9.31 13.15
N SER A 153 -2.19 9.53 13.83
CA SER A 153 -1.91 10.79 14.55
C SER A 153 -1.78 11.99 13.61
N ASN A 154 -1.24 11.80 12.41
CA ASN A 154 -1.10 12.87 11.41
C ASN A 154 -2.39 13.14 10.60
N MET A 155 -3.50 12.49 10.94
CA MET A 155 -4.72 12.53 10.14
C MET A 155 -5.38 13.91 10.06
N LEU A 156 -5.25 14.78 11.07
CA LEU A 156 -5.87 16.11 11.00
C LEU A 156 -5.39 16.88 9.76
N LEU A 157 -4.07 16.91 9.55
CA LEU A 157 -3.47 17.58 8.40
C LEU A 157 -3.96 16.88 7.13
N VAL A 158 -3.85 15.55 7.06
CA VAL A 158 -4.25 14.74 5.89
C VAL A 158 -5.70 15.03 5.48
N LEU A 159 -6.61 15.11 6.45
CA LEU A 159 -8.04 15.35 6.25
C LEU A 159 -8.33 16.79 5.82
N LEU A 160 -7.58 17.78 6.32
CA LEU A 160 -7.64 19.14 5.82
C LEU A 160 -7.23 19.18 4.34
N THR A 161 -6.14 18.52 3.96
CA THR A 161 -5.73 18.45 2.54
C THR A 161 -6.72 17.67 1.69
N VAL A 162 -7.30 16.56 2.17
CA VAL A 162 -8.38 15.85 1.48
C VAL A 162 -9.57 16.78 1.25
N THR A 163 -9.97 17.53 2.28
CA THR A 163 -11.08 18.48 2.19
C THR A 163 -10.78 19.56 1.15
N PHE A 164 -9.58 20.15 1.16
CA PHE A 164 -9.18 21.13 0.14
C PHE A 164 -9.10 20.51 -1.26
N MET A 165 -8.56 19.30 -1.43
CA MET A 165 -8.53 18.60 -2.72
C MET A 165 -9.94 18.35 -3.27
N LEU A 166 -10.88 17.94 -2.41
CA LEU A 166 -12.27 17.72 -2.79
C LEU A 166 -13.00 19.03 -3.13
N LEU A 167 -12.73 20.11 -2.41
CA LEU A 167 -13.28 21.43 -2.74
C LEU A 167 -12.73 21.93 -4.09
N ASP A 168 -11.44 21.75 -4.32
CA ASP A 168 -10.74 22.25 -5.52
C ASP A 168 -10.98 21.39 -6.78
N THR A 169 -11.49 20.15 -6.64
CA THR A 169 -11.86 19.32 -7.82
C THR A 169 -12.90 19.99 -8.73
N THR A 170 -13.63 21.00 -8.27
CA THR A 170 -14.54 21.80 -9.11
C THR A 170 -13.81 22.80 -10.03
N GLY A 171 -12.60 23.22 -9.68
CA GLY A 171 -11.80 24.21 -10.42
C GLY A 171 -10.61 23.63 -11.18
N PHE A 172 -9.94 22.61 -10.63
CA PHE A 172 -8.68 22.09 -11.17
C PHE A 172 -8.82 21.53 -12.59
N MET A 173 -9.83 20.68 -12.85
CA MET A 173 -10.08 20.14 -14.20
C MET A 173 -10.46 21.23 -15.20
N THR A 174 -11.13 22.29 -14.74
CA THR A 174 -11.53 23.43 -15.57
C THR A 174 -10.33 24.32 -15.94
N ARG A 175 -9.36 24.49 -15.03
CA ARG A 175 -8.11 25.22 -15.28
C ARG A 175 -7.13 24.41 -16.14
N LEU A 176 -7.05 23.09 -15.93
CA LEU A 176 -6.21 22.20 -16.74
C LEU A 176 -6.62 22.23 -18.22
N ARG A 177 -7.92 22.38 -18.50
CA ARG A 177 -8.48 22.56 -19.86
C ARG A 177 -8.03 23.84 -20.55
N GLN A 178 -7.68 24.88 -19.79
CA GLN A 178 -7.27 26.18 -20.34
C GLN A 178 -5.78 26.25 -20.68
N VAL A 179 -4.97 25.32 -20.17
CA VAL A 179 -3.51 25.32 -20.32
C VAL A 179 -3.01 24.31 -21.38
N SER A 180 -3.85 23.35 -21.80
CA SER A 180 -3.43 22.30 -22.74
C SER A 180 -3.69 22.69 -24.22
N PRO A 181 -2.65 22.71 -25.10
CA PRO A 181 -2.76 23.16 -26.50
C PRO A 181 -3.57 22.24 -27.43
N ASP A 182 -3.74 20.96 -27.07
CA ASP A 182 -4.51 19.98 -27.86
C ASP A 182 -5.61 19.34 -26.99
N PRO A 183 -6.86 19.86 -27.03
CA PRO A 183 -7.85 19.58 -26.01
C PRO A 183 -8.50 18.19 -26.05
N SER A 184 -8.38 17.43 -27.14
CA SER A 184 -9.33 16.33 -27.39
C SER A 184 -8.80 14.93 -27.07
N ALA A 185 -7.58 14.57 -27.50
CA ALA A 185 -7.03 13.24 -27.28
C ALA A 185 -6.38 13.10 -25.90
N SER A 186 -5.40 13.95 -25.56
CA SER A 186 -4.66 13.89 -24.29
C SER A 186 -5.56 14.06 -23.06
N GLN A 187 -6.60 14.89 -23.14
CA GLN A 187 -7.54 15.10 -22.03
C GLN A 187 -8.48 13.91 -21.80
N ARG A 188 -8.88 13.21 -22.87
CA ARG A 188 -9.71 12.02 -22.77
C ARG A 188 -8.93 10.89 -22.10
N TYR A 189 -7.67 10.70 -22.48
CA TYR A 189 -6.77 9.74 -21.83
C TYR A 189 -6.54 10.04 -20.34
N LEU A 190 -6.25 11.30 -19.98
CA LEU A 190 -6.05 11.70 -18.58
C LEU A 190 -7.31 11.55 -17.72
N SER A 191 -8.48 11.91 -18.26
CA SER A 191 -9.76 11.80 -17.54
C SER A 191 -10.24 10.36 -17.39
N GLU A 192 -10.08 9.53 -18.42
CA GLU A 192 -10.34 8.08 -18.36
C GLU A 192 -9.38 7.41 -17.37
N PHE A 193 -8.09 7.76 -17.40
CA PHE A 193 -7.12 7.26 -16.42
C PHE A 193 -7.47 7.65 -14.99
N ALA A 194 -7.75 8.92 -14.72
CA ALA A 194 -8.12 9.39 -13.38
C ALA A 194 -9.39 8.67 -12.88
N THR A 195 -10.34 8.38 -13.77
CA THR A 195 -11.54 7.61 -13.45
C THR A 195 -11.22 6.15 -13.15
N ASN A 196 -10.34 5.52 -13.94
CA ASN A 196 -9.91 4.14 -13.76
C ASN A 196 -9.10 3.96 -12.46
N VAL A 197 -8.17 4.86 -12.14
CA VAL A 197 -7.43 4.85 -10.87
C VAL A 197 -8.38 5.02 -9.71
N ARG A 198 -9.31 5.98 -9.76
CA ARG A 198 -10.30 6.18 -8.71
C ARG A 198 -11.12 4.92 -8.46
N ARG A 199 -11.62 4.29 -9.54
CA ARG A 199 -12.37 3.03 -9.47
C ARG A 199 -11.52 1.91 -8.88
N TYR A 200 -10.27 1.75 -9.35
CA TYR A 200 -9.34 0.75 -8.84
C TYR A 200 -9.09 0.93 -7.34
N LEU A 201 -8.74 2.14 -6.90
CA LEU A 201 -8.47 2.42 -5.49
C LEU A 201 -9.72 2.23 -4.63
N ALA A 202 -10.89 2.67 -5.08
CA ALA A 202 -12.15 2.43 -4.36
C ALA A 202 -12.45 0.93 -4.20
N LEU A 203 -12.32 0.16 -5.28
CA LEU A 203 -12.51 -1.30 -5.24
C LEU A 203 -11.46 -1.97 -4.35
N LYS A 204 -10.19 -1.57 -4.43
CA LYS A 204 -9.12 -2.11 -3.59
C LYS A 204 -9.38 -1.81 -2.12
N THR A 205 -9.84 -0.61 -1.79
CA THR A 205 -10.22 -0.24 -0.42
C THR A 205 -11.37 -1.09 0.09
N TRP A 206 -12.42 -1.31 -0.72
CA TRP A 206 -13.54 -2.17 -0.35
C TRP A 206 -13.13 -3.63 -0.12
N LEU A 207 -12.35 -4.22 -1.03
CA LEU A 207 -11.85 -5.59 -0.88
C LEU A 207 -10.92 -5.73 0.32
N SER A 208 -10.07 -4.73 0.56
CA SER A 208 -9.19 -4.70 1.73
C SER A 208 -9.98 -4.59 3.02
N LEU A 209 -11.07 -3.81 3.04
CA LEU A 209 -11.97 -3.71 4.19
C LEU A 209 -12.63 -5.04 4.51
N ILE A 210 -13.16 -5.73 3.49
CA ILE A 210 -13.74 -7.08 3.66
C ILE A 210 -12.68 -8.07 4.15
N THR A 211 -11.45 -7.98 3.64
CA THR A 211 -10.31 -8.80 4.09
C THR A 211 -10.00 -8.56 5.55
N GLY A 212 -9.82 -7.30 5.96
CA GLY A 212 -9.51 -6.95 7.34
C GLY A 212 -10.61 -7.34 8.31
N LEU A 213 -11.88 -7.11 7.96
CA LEU A 213 -13.03 -7.54 8.77
C LEU A 213 -13.12 -9.06 8.84
N GLY A 214 -12.95 -9.76 7.73
CA GLY A 214 -12.99 -11.22 7.68
C GLY A 214 -11.91 -11.86 8.55
N ILE A 215 -10.68 -11.36 8.47
CA ILE A 215 -9.57 -11.79 9.32
C ILE A 215 -9.83 -11.44 10.78
N GLY A 216 -10.24 -10.20 11.07
CA GLY A 216 -10.52 -9.75 12.44
C GLY A 216 -11.60 -10.61 13.11
N LEU A 217 -12.69 -10.91 12.40
CA LEU A 217 -13.74 -11.80 12.89
C LEU A 217 -13.25 -13.24 13.06
N TRP A 218 -12.44 -13.74 12.13
CA TRP A 218 -11.88 -15.09 12.22
C TRP A 218 -10.99 -15.27 13.45
N VAL A 219 -10.03 -14.37 13.66
CA VAL A 219 -9.13 -14.47 14.81
C VAL A 219 -9.84 -14.20 16.13
N ALA A 220 -10.87 -13.34 16.14
CA ALA A 220 -11.76 -13.17 17.29
C ALA A 220 -12.49 -14.48 17.65
N PHE A 221 -13.01 -15.18 16.64
CA PHE A 221 -13.66 -16.47 16.82
C PHE A 221 -12.70 -17.55 17.36
N MET A 222 -11.42 -17.51 16.93
CA MET A 222 -10.38 -18.40 17.45
C MET A 222 -9.94 -18.06 18.89
N GLY A 223 -10.40 -16.94 19.47
CA GLY A 223 -9.99 -16.49 20.80
C GLY A 223 -8.60 -15.86 20.83
N LEU A 224 -8.06 -15.44 19.68
CA LEU A 224 -6.78 -14.75 19.61
C LEU A 224 -6.90 -13.34 20.20
N ASP A 225 -5.90 -12.93 20.97
CA ASP A 225 -5.87 -11.60 21.54
C ASP A 225 -5.74 -10.52 20.44
N PHE A 226 -6.37 -9.36 20.71
CA PHE A 226 -6.37 -8.17 19.85
C PHE A 226 -6.84 -8.38 18.41
N PRO A 227 -8.06 -8.90 18.16
CA PRO A 227 -8.55 -9.14 16.80
C PRO A 227 -8.55 -7.90 15.89
N LEU A 228 -8.76 -6.72 16.49
CA LEU A 228 -8.72 -5.45 15.77
C LEU A 228 -7.34 -5.18 15.16
N ILE A 229 -6.26 -5.46 15.88
CA ILE A 229 -4.88 -5.27 15.40
C ILE A 229 -4.66 -6.11 14.14
N TRP A 230 -5.00 -7.40 14.21
CA TRP A 230 -4.78 -8.34 13.12
C TRP A 230 -5.66 -8.04 11.90
N GLY A 231 -6.91 -7.65 12.14
CA GLY A 231 -7.80 -7.17 11.08
C GLY A 231 -7.30 -5.88 10.41
N MET A 232 -6.77 -4.94 11.18
CA MET A 232 -6.18 -3.70 10.64
C MET A 232 -4.90 -3.96 9.86
N LEU A 233 -4.01 -4.83 10.35
CA LEU A 233 -2.81 -5.24 9.61
C LEU A 233 -3.18 -5.92 8.29
N ALA A 234 -4.16 -6.83 8.32
CA ALA A 234 -4.70 -7.46 7.12
C ALA A 234 -5.30 -6.42 6.16
N PHE A 235 -6.06 -5.43 6.66
CA PHE A 235 -6.59 -4.33 5.85
C PHE A 235 -5.48 -3.53 5.16
N PHE A 236 -4.50 -3.03 5.90
CA PHE A 236 -3.45 -2.17 5.35
C PHE A 236 -2.50 -2.94 4.44
N PHE A 237 -2.11 -4.15 4.82
CA PHE A 237 -1.19 -4.94 4.01
C PHE A 237 -1.87 -5.54 2.78
N ASN A 238 -3.18 -5.71 2.74
CA ASN A 238 -3.87 -6.17 1.53
C ASN A 238 -3.69 -5.22 0.33
N PHE A 239 -3.32 -3.96 0.58
CA PHE A 239 -2.93 -3.03 -0.49
C PHE A 239 -1.58 -3.37 -1.14
N ILE A 240 -0.68 -4.07 -0.45
CA ILE A 240 0.64 -4.47 -0.92
C ILE A 240 0.48 -5.73 -1.81
N PRO A 241 0.77 -5.65 -3.12
CA PRO A 241 0.56 -6.77 -4.03
C PRO A 241 1.40 -8.00 -3.69
N ASN A 242 0.81 -9.19 -3.81
CA ASN A 242 1.41 -10.54 -3.67
C ASN A 242 2.04 -10.90 -2.31
N ILE A 243 2.52 -9.93 -1.54
CA ILE A 243 3.31 -10.13 -0.31
C ILE A 243 2.50 -9.75 0.93
N GLY A 244 1.53 -8.83 0.79
CA GLY A 244 0.79 -8.25 1.90
C GLY A 244 0.06 -9.25 2.80
N SER A 245 -0.62 -10.24 2.21
CA SER A 245 -1.34 -11.26 2.97
C SER A 245 -0.41 -12.13 3.81
N ILE A 246 0.79 -12.43 3.31
CA ILE A 246 1.83 -13.16 4.06
C ILE A 246 2.34 -12.31 5.22
N LEU A 247 2.69 -11.04 4.96
CA LEU A 247 3.15 -10.12 6.00
C LEU A 247 2.11 -9.92 7.11
N ALA A 248 0.82 -9.98 6.77
CA ALA A 248 -0.26 -9.84 7.75
C ALA A 248 -0.48 -11.12 8.56
N ALA A 249 -0.30 -12.28 7.93
CA ALA A 249 -0.50 -13.59 8.55
C ALA A 249 0.61 -13.95 9.53
N VAL A 250 1.87 -13.71 9.18
CA VAL A 250 3.03 -14.13 9.98
C VAL A 250 2.93 -13.71 11.46
N PRO A 251 2.78 -12.42 11.81
CA PRO A 251 2.75 -12.04 13.22
C PRO A 251 1.49 -12.54 13.95
N ALA A 252 0.35 -12.66 13.27
CA ALA A 252 -0.89 -13.19 13.86
C ALA A 252 -0.79 -14.69 14.16
N VAL A 253 -0.24 -15.46 13.21
CA VAL A 253 -0.03 -16.91 13.35
C VAL A 253 1.02 -17.20 14.42
N LEU A 254 2.09 -16.40 14.47
CA LEU A 254 3.10 -16.51 15.53
C LEU A 254 2.47 -16.21 16.90
N LEU A 255 1.69 -15.13 17.05
CA LEU A 255 1.01 -14.88 18.33
C LEU A 255 0.05 -16.02 18.68
N ALA A 256 -0.68 -16.56 17.70
CA ALA A 256 -1.58 -17.68 17.92
C ALA A 256 -0.84 -18.94 18.41
N LEU A 257 0.36 -19.20 17.88
CA LEU A 257 1.20 -20.31 18.31
C LEU A 257 1.59 -20.15 19.78
N VAL A 258 1.98 -18.94 20.18
CA VAL A 258 2.41 -18.61 21.55
C VAL A 258 1.24 -18.61 22.53
N GLN A 259 0.11 -18.05 22.13
CA GLN A 259 -1.04 -17.83 23.01
C GLN A 259 -1.94 -19.07 23.12
N LEU A 260 -2.20 -19.74 21.99
CA LEU A 260 -3.25 -20.74 21.87
C LEU A 260 -2.70 -22.14 21.56
N GLY A 261 -1.46 -22.25 21.08
CA GLY A 261 -0.82 -23.50 20.71
C GLY A 261 -0.91 -23.83 19.22
N VAL A 262 -0.27 -24.94 18.84
CA VAL A 262 -0.04 -25.34 17.43
C VAL A 262 -1.33 -25.53 16.64
N TRP A 263 -2.35 -26.14 17.25
CA TRP A 263 -3.60 -26.44 16.56
C TRP A 263 -4.35 -25.17 16.17
N GLN A 264 -4.55 -24.25 17.11
CA GLN A 264 -5.21 -22.98 16.89
C GLN A 264 -4.39 -22.08 15.96
N ALA A 265 -3.06 -22.07 16.06
CA ALA A 265 -2.19 -21.36 15.13
C ALA A 265 -2.37 -21.84 13.69
N THR A 266 -2.50 -23.16 13.50
CA THR A 266 -2.78 -23.75 12.19
C THR A 266 -4.15 -23.31 11.67
N MET A 267 -5.18 -23.29 12.54
CA MET A 267 -6.51 -22.78 12.17
C MET A 267 -6.50 -21.30 11.82
N VAL A 268 -5.72 -20.47 12.53
CA VAL A 268 -5.51 -19.06 12.19
C VAL A 268 -4.86 -18.95 10.80
N ALA A 269 -3.79 -19.70 10.54
CA ALA A 269 -3.11 -19.70 9.24
C ALA A 269 -4.04 -20.14 8.09
N LEU A 270 -4.86 -21.17 8.32
CA LEU A 270 -5.86 -21.62 7.34
C LEU A 270 -6.93 -20.56 7.09
N GLY A 271 -7.35 -19.80 8.10
CA GLY A 271 -8.25 -18.67 7.90
C GLY A 271 -7.65 -17.57 7.03
N TYR A 272 -6.40 -17.18 7.27
CA TYR A 272 -5.68 -16.26 6.41
C TYR A 272 -5.59 -16.77 4.97
N LEU A 273 -5.25 -18.05 4.80
CA LEU A 273 -5.20 -18.68 3.48
C LEU A 273 -6.57 -18.69 2.79
N ALA A 274 -7.63 -19.06 3.51
CA ALA A 274 -8.99 -19.11 2.98
C ALA A 274 -9.47 -17.73 2.53
N VAL A 275 -9.24 -16.68 3.34
CA VAL A 275 -9.57 -15.30 2.98
C VAL A 275 -8.75 -14.83 1.79
N ASN A 276 -7.45 -15.15 1.72
CA ASN A 276 -6.60 -14.80 0.59
C ASN A 276 -7.05 -15.49 -0.72
N ILE A 277 -7.47 -16.76 -0.65
CA ILE A 277 -8.02 -17.47 -1.81
C ILE A 277 -9.36 -16.84 -2.22
N ALA A 278 -10.27 -16.64 -1.28
CA ALA A 278 -11.61 -16.13 -1.57
C ALA A 278 -11.59 -14.70 -2.10
N ILE A 279 -10.84 -13.81 -1.45
CA ILE A 279 -10.82 -12.39 -1.79
C ILE A 279 -9.72 -12.10 -2.80
N GLY A 280 -8.47 -12.41 -2.48
CA GLY A 280 -7.30 -12.06 -3.31
C GLY A 280 -7.26 -12.81 -4.65
N ASN A 281 -7.58 -14.10 -4.66
CA ASN A 281 -7.46 -14.92 -5.88
C ASN A 281 -8.76 -15.06 -6.67
N MET A 282 -9.93 -15.00 -6.02
CA MET A 282 -11.23 -15.19 -6.69
C MET A 282 -11.98 -13.88 -6.90
N LEU A 283 -12.21 -13.10 -5.84
CA LEU A 283 -13.06 -11.91 -5.91
C LEU A 283 -12.34 -10.73 -6.57
N GLU A 284 -11.09 -10.46 -6.19
CA GLU A 284 -10.31 -9.32 -6.69
C GLU A 284 -10.17 -9.35 -8.23
N PRO A 285 -9.76 -10.46 -8.88
CA PRO A 285 -9.66 -10.49 -10.34
C PRO A 285 -11.01 -10.35 -11.05
N ARG A 286 -12.09 -10.89 -10.45
CA ARG A 286 -13.45 -10.81 -11.03
C ARG A 286 -14.01 -9.41 -10.98
N VAL A 287 -13.80 -8.69 -9.88
CA VAL A 287 -14.35 -7.35 -9.67
C VAL A 287 -13.49 -6.27 -10.34
N MET A 288 -12.16 -6.44 -10.34
CA MET A 288 -11.24 -5.50 -10.97
C MET A 288 -11.09 -5.71 -12.48
N GLY A 289 -11.41 -6.90 -13.01
CA GLY A 289 -11.33 -7.21 -14.45
C GLY A 289 -9.90 -7.44 -14.94
N LYS A 290 -9.65 -7.22 -16.25
CA LYS A 290 -8.28 -7.18 -16.80
C LYS A 290 -7.55 -6.06 -16.06
N GLY A 291 -6.55 -6.40 -15.24
CA GLY A 291 -5.84 -5.46 -14.37
C GLY A 291 -5.23 -4.26 -15.12
N VAL A 292 -4.55 -3.37 -14.40
CA VAL A 292 -4.08 -2.04 -14.86
C VAL A 292 -3.03 -2.06 -16.01
N GLY A 293 -2.93 -3.16 -16.76
CA GLY A 293 -2.07 -3.32 -17.94
C GLY A 293 -0.61 -3.64 -17.63
N LEU A 294 -0.29 -3.92 -16.36
CA LEU A 294 1.06 -4.24 -15.90
C LEU A 294 1.26 -5.76 -15.77
N PRO A 295 2.38 -6.33 -16.25
CA PRO A 295 2.76 -7.71 -15.95
C PRO A 295 3.12 -7.87 -14.46
N THR A 296 2.96 -9.06 -13.91
CA THR A 296 3.18 -9.34 -12.47
C THR A 296 4.61 -9.03 -12.04
N SER A 297 5.59 -9.26 -12.92
CA SER A 297 7.00 -8.90 -12.70
C SER A 297 7.18 -7.40 -12.50
N MET A 298 6.52 -6.57 -13.31
CA MET A 298 6.59 -5.10 -13.16
C MET A 298 5.91 -4.61 -11.90
N VAL A 299 4.80 -5.24 -11.49
CA VAL A 299 4.15 -4.91 -10.21
C VAL A 299 5.08 -5.21 -9.03
N PHE A 300 5.81 -6.32 -9.08
CA PHE A 300 6.78 -6.67 -8.05
C PHE A 300 8.00 -5.73 -8.02
N LEU A 301 8.57 -5.40 -9.18
CA LEU A 301 9.66 -4.43 -9.30
C LEU A 301 9.23 -3.04 -8.82
N ALA A 302 8.01 -2.61 -9.18
CA ALA A 302 7.42 -1.37 -8.72
C ALA A 302 7.30 -1.34 -7.19
N LEU A 303 6.86 -2.45 -6.57
CA LEU A 303 6.76 -2.56 -5.12
C LEU A 303 8.12 -2.36 -4.44
N ILE A 304 9.18 -3.00 -4.96
CA ILE A 304 10.54 -2.85 -4.41
C ILE A 304 11.02 -1.40 -4.59
N PHE A 305 10.88 -0.87 -5.81
CA PHE A 305 11.31 0.48 -6.15
C PHE A 305 10.61 1.54 -5.31
N TRP A 306 9.28 1.58 -5.34
CA TRP A 306 8.49 2.57 -4.59
C TRP A 306 8.57 2.35 -3.08
N GLY A 307 8.70 1.11 -2.63
CA GLY A 307 8.98 0.80 -1.22
C GLY A 307 10.31 1.38 -0.75
N TRP A 308 11.34 1.37 -1.60
CA TRP A 308 12.64 1.96 -1.28
C TRP A 308 12.66 3.50 -1.37
N VAL A 309 11.92 4.09 -2.31
CA VAL A 309 11.84 5.55 -2.50
C VAL A 309 10.93 6.23 -1.47
N LEU A 310 9.74 5.68 -1.27
CA LEU A 310 8.64 6.30 -0.52
C LEU A 310 8.22 5.51 0.73
N GLY A 311 8.85 4.38 1.02
CA GLY A 311 8.51 3.56 2.19
C GLY A 311 7.15 2.84 2.07
N PRO A 312 6.44 2.61 3.19
CA PRO A 312 5.17 1.86 3.19
C PRO A 312 4.09 2.45 2.28
N VAL A 313 4.01 3.78 2.18
CA VAL A 313 3.06 4.48 1.30
C VAL A 313 3.36 4.16 -0.17
N GLY A 314 4.64 4.13 -0.53
CA GLY A 314 5.09 3.71 -1.85
C GLY A 314 4.74 2.27 -2.19
N MET A 315 4.81 1.35 -1.23
CA MET A 315 4.40 -0.05 -1.46
C MET A 315 2.91 -0.15 -1.76
N ILE A 316 2.07 0.54 -0.97
CA ILE A 316 0.61 0.60 -1.13
C ILE A 316 0.22 1.21 -2.48
N LEU A 317 0.91 2.26 -2.90
CA LEU A 317 0.64 3.00 -4.13
C LEU A 317 1.52 2.58 -5.31
N SER A 318 2.26 1.47 -5.19
CA SER A 318 3.22 1.03 -6.19
C SER A 318 2.59 0.83 -7.57
N VAL A 319 1.41 0.22 -7.63
CA VAL A 319 0.64 0.01 -8.86
C VAL A 319 0.19 1.33 -9.50
N PRO A 320 -0.61 2.19 -8.83
CA PRO A 320 -1.08 3.43 -9.46
C PRO A 320 0.07 4.38 -9.83
N LEU A 321 1.12 4.50 -9.01
CA LEU A 321 2.29 5.32 -9.32
C LEU A 321 3.02 4.82 -10.57
N THR A 322 3.18 3.50 -10.71
CA THR A 322 3.83 2.92 -11.89
C THR A 322 3.01 3.12 -13.15
N VAL A 323 1.68 3.08 -13.05
CA VAL A 323 0.83 3.38 -14.21
C VAL A 323 0.90 4.87 -14.57
N MET A 324 0.97 5.77 -13.59
CA MET A 324 1.21 7.20 -13.84
C MET A 324 2.54 7.43 -14.58
N VAL A 325 3.61 6.77 -14.14
CA VAL A 325 4.91 6.82 -14.82
C VAL A 325 4.79 6.27 -16.25
N LYS A 326 4.14 5.12 -16.43
CA LYS A 326 3.92 4.53 -17.75
C LYS A 326 3.22 5.50 -18.69
N ILE A 327 2.17 6.19 -18.22
CA ILE A 327 1.42 7.16 -19.04
C ILE A 327 2.27 8.38 -19.37
N ALA A 328 3.04 8.88 -18.40
CA ALA A 328 3.96 10.00 -18.63
C ALA A 328 5.05 9.65 -19.66
N LEU A 329 5.47 8.38 -19.72
CA LEU A 329 6.42 7.89 -20.72
C LEU A 329 5.76 7.68 -22.10
N ASP A 330 4.47 7.33 -22.13
CA ASP A 330 3.71 7.09 -23.37
C ASP A 330 3.30 8.39 -24.07
N SER A 331 3.26 9.52 -23.35
CA SER A 331 2.89 10.82 -23.91
C SER A 331 3.96 11.47 -24.79
N ASN A 332 5.19 10.93 -24.79
CA ASN A 332 6.29 11.43 -25.60
C ASN A 332 6.89 10.28 -26.44
N ASP A 333 7.00 10.50 -27.76
CA ASP A 333 7.45 9.48 -28.72
C ASP A 333 8.84 8.92 -28.38
N ASP A 334 9.75 9.75 -27.85
CA ASP A 334 11.11 9.37 -27.47
C ASP A 334 11.17 8.41 -26.27
N THR A 335 10.16 8.44 -25.39
CA THR A 335 10.09 7.62 -24.17
C THR A 335 9.08 6.48 -24.25
N ARG A 336 8.31 6.41 -25.34
CA ARG A 336 7.26 5.42 -25.56
C ARG A 336 7.77 3.98 -25.52
N TRP A 337 9.01 3.74 -25.93
CA TRP A 337 9.64 2.41 -25.83
C TRP A 337 9.75 1.92 -24.38
N LEU A 338 10.00 2.82 -23.41
CA LEU A 338 9.98 2.48 -21.99
C LEU A 338 8.58 2.12 -21.51
N ALA A 339 7.56 2.86 -21.96
CA ALA A 339 6.16 2.56 -21.65
C ALA A 339 5.73 1.16 -22.19
N MET A 340 6.26 0.77 -23.35
CA MET A 340 6.06 -0.57 -23.93
C MET A 340 6.77 -1.68 -23.13
N LEU A 341 7.95 -1.41 -22.58
CA LEU A 341 8.61 -2.38 -21.68
C LEU A 341 7.81 -2.59 -20.38
N LEU A 342 7.11 -1.56 -19.92
CA LEU A 342 6.25 -1.64 -18.74
C LEU A 342 4.89 -2.29 -19.02
N SER A 343 4.48 -2.47 -20.28
CA SER A 343 3.15 -3.01 -20.64
C SER A 343 3.13 -4.54 -20.75
N ARG A 344 1.97 -5.13 -20.43
CA ARG A 344 1.73 -6.57 -20.57
C ARG A 344 1.56 -7.01 -22.03
N THR A 345 1.14 -6.11 -22.91
CA THR A 345 0.93 -6.34 -24.35
C THR A 345 1.73 -5.35 -25.17
N SER A 346 2.19 -5.79 -26.35
CA SER A 346 2.84 -4.97 -27.38
C SER A 346 1.88 -4.00 -28.09
N GLU A 347 0.60 -4.00 -27.72
CA GLU A 347 -0.44 -3.16 -28.30
C GLU A 347 -0.99 -2.18 -27.26
N LEU A 348 -0.96 -0.90 -27.62
CA LEU A 348 -1.57 0.20 -26.88
C LEU A 348 -3.04 0.37 -27.31
N PRO A 349 -3.97 0.70 -26.40
CA PRO A 349 -5.30 1.14 -26.81
C PRO A 349 -5.13 2.42 -27.64
N ARG A 350 -5.66 2.39 -28.87
CA ARG A 350 -5.65 3.51 -29.82
C ARG A 350 -6.64 4.61 -29.44
#